data_AF-A0A7C2VSS3-F1
#
_entry.id   AF-A0A7C2VSS3-F1
#
_cell.length_a   1.000
_cell.length_b   1.000
_cell.length_c   1.000
_cell.angle_alpha   90.00
_cell.angle_beta   90.00
_cell.angle_gamma   90.00
#
_symmetry.space_group_name_H-M   'P 1'
#
loop_
_entity.id
_entity.type
_entity.pdbx_description
1 polymer ?
#
loop_
_entity_poly.entity_id
_entity_poly.type
_entity_poly.pdbx_seq_one_letter_code
_entity_poly.pdbx_strand_id
1 'polypeptide(L)'
;MMGQMLELLYAKRAGAYFGRFLRRVQVVETHSLEDRLESELSPGEFNDLLLLDLLVKGRLRHAEDREVWLAVEISAAVDRTDVERAARRARLLRKAGYQAIPVAAGEKTTLGAEEAARLEKVALMRDGVISFWEEALKAWIDSCRR
;
A
#
# COMPACT_ATOMS: atom_id res chain seq x y z
N MET A 1 16.93 -14.38 -1.41
CA MET A 1 16.04 -15.24 -2.22
C MET A 1 14.62 -15.33 -1.67
N MET A 2 14.40 -15.56 -0.36
CA MET A 2 13.02 -15.70 0.17
C MET A 2 12.17 -14.42 0.07
N GLY A 3 12.74 -13.24 0.33
CA GLY A 3 12.01 -11.95 0.23
C GLY A 3 11.51 -11.65 -1.19
N GLN A 4 12.42 -11.60 -2.16
CA GLN A 4 12.08 -11.37 -3.59
C GLN A 4 11.04 -12.37 -4.14
N MET A 5 11.10 -13.64 -3.72
CA MET A 5 10.08 -14.62 -4.12
C MET A 5 8.70 -14.28 -3.55
N LEU A 6 8.65 -13.81 -2.30
CA LEU A 6 7.42 -13.39 -1.65
C LEU A 6 6.84 -12.15 -2.34
N GLU A 7 7.67 -11.15 -2.64
CA GLU A 7 7.28 -9.96 -3.41
C GLU A 7 6.66 -10.33 -4.76
N LEU A 8 7.33 -11.20 -5.53
CA LEU A 8 6.82 -11.71 -6.81
C LEU A 8 5.51 -12.48 -6.65
N LEU A 9 5.36 -13.28 -5.60
CA LEU A 9 4.12 -14.01 -5.32
C LEU A 9 2.97 -13.04 -5.05
N TYR A 10 3.20 -12.00 -4.25
CA TYR A 10 2.21 -10.97 -3.94
C TYR A 10 1.82 -10.17 -5.18
N ALA A 11 2.79 -9.77 -6.01
CA ALA A 11 2.53 -9.10 -7.29
C ALA A 11 1.67 -9.99 -8.21
N LYS A 12 2.08 -11.24 -8.41
CA LYS A 12 1.35 -12.21 -9.26
C LYS A 12 -0.08 -12.48 -8.75
N ARG A 13 -0.29 -12.44 -7.43
CA ARG A 13 -1.58 -12.71 -6.78
C ARG A 13 -2.34 -11.45 -6.39
N ALA A 14 -1.90 -10.26 -6.78
CA ALA A 14 -2.53 -9.00 -6.39
C ALA A 14 -4.04 -8.99 -6.67
N GLY A 15 -4.47 -9.51 -7.84
CA GLY A 15 -5.88 -9.66 -8.17
C GLY A 15 -6.65 -10.59 -7.23
N ALA A 16 -6.04 -11.69 -6.77
CA ALA A 16 -6.67 -12.61 -5.83
C ALA A 16 -6.75 -12.03 -4.40
N TYR A 17 -5.72 -11.30 -3.98
CA TYR A 17 -5.67 -10.70 -2.64
C TYR A 17 -6.55 -9.45 -2.53
N PHE A 18 -6.51 -8.56 -3.52
CA PHE A 18 -7.20 -7.28 -3.47
C PHE A 18 -8.52 -7.24 -4.25
N GLY A 19 -8.82 -8.24 -5.09
CA GLY A 19 -10.00 -8.25 -5.96
C GLY A 19 -11.36 -8.26 -5.23
N ARG A 20 -11.36 -8.62 -3.94
CA ARG A 20 -12.55 -8.50 -3.08
C ARG A 20 -12.86 -7.05 -2.71
N PHE A 21 -11.84 -6.18 -2.64
CA PHE A 21 -11.95 -4.76 -2.30
C PHE A 21 -11.97 -3.87 -3.55
N LEU A 22 -11.20 -4.27 -4.56
CA LEU A 22 -10.94 -3.50 -5.77
C LEU A 22 -11.41 -4.25 -7.02
N ARG A 23 -11.99 -3.49 -7.96
CA ARG A 23 -12.19 -3.90 -9.35
C ARG A 23 -11.00 -3.43 -10.19
N ARG A 24 -10.77 -4.09 -11.32
CA ARG A 24 -9.71 -3.73 -12.29
C ARG A 24 -8.33 -3.59 -11.64
N VAL A 25 -7.97 -4.56 -10.79
CA VAL A 25 -6.68 -4.59 -10.10
C VAL A 25 -5.56 -4.70 -11.13
N GLN A 26 -4.59 -3.79 -11.05
CA GLN A 26 -3.41 -3.73 -11.88
C GLN A 26 -2.18 -3.49 -11.00
N VAL A 27 -1.13 -4.28 -11.21
CA VAL A 27 0.18 -3.95 -10.66
C VAL A 27 0.79 -2.87 -11.54
N VAL A 28 1.34 -1.83 -10.93
CA VAL A 28 1.95 -0.69 -11.61
C VAL A 28 3.40 -0.59 -11.20
N GLU A 29 4.27 -0.37 -12.17
CA GLU A 29 5.67 -0.11 -11.92
C GLU A 29 5.84 1.33 -11.40
N THR A 30 6.49 1.53 -10.25
CA THR A 30 6.62 2.87 -9.64
C THR A 30 7.33 3.87 -10.56
N HIS A 31 8.34 3.42 -11.32
CA HIS A 31 9.07 4.27 -12.28
C HIS A 31 8.19 4.80 -13.42
N SER A 32 7.05 4.16 -13.73
CA SER A 32 6.14 4.68 -14.75
C SER A 32 5.45 6.00 -14.36
N LEU A 33 5.60 6.42 -13.11
CA LEU A 33 5.06 7.68 -12.57
C LEU A 33 6.14 8.74 -12.35
N GLU A 34 7.39 8.49 -12.76
CA GLU A 34 8.58 9.30 -12.45
C GLU A 34 8.38 10.80 -12.67
N ASP A 35 7.96 11.24 -13.86
CA ASP A 35 7.74 12.67 -14.16
C ASP A 35 6.84 13.37 -13.12
N ARG A 36 5.76 12.70 -12.71
CA ARG A 36 4.82 13.24 -11.72
C ARG A 36 5.44 13.23 -10.33
N LEU A 37 6.12 12.14 -9.96
CA LEU A 37 6.73 12.00 -8.65
C LEU A 37 7.87 13.00 -8.45
N GLU A 38 8.76 13.17 -9.43
CA GLU A 38 9.87 14.13 -9.38
C GLU A 38 9.39 15.58 -9.31
N SER A 39 8.24 15.89 -9.92
CA SER A 39 7.66 17.24 -9.87
C SER A 39 7.12 17.64 -8.49
N GLU A 40 6.77 16.66 -7.64
CA GLU A 40 6.08 16.88 -6.36
C GLU A 40 6.92 16.46 -5.14
N LEU A 41 7.94 15.61 -5.34
CA LEU A 41 8.78 15.04 -4.29
C LEU A 41 10.21 15.55 -4.37
N SER A 42 10.86 15.69 -3.22
CA SER A 42 12.31 15.87 -3.18
C SER A 42 13.03 14.59 -3.66
N PRO A 43 14.30 14.68 -4.11
CA PRO A 43 15.05 13.51 -4.53
C PRO A 43 15.13 12.39 -3.47
N GLY A 44 15.24 12.76 -2.19
CA GLY A 44 15.25 11.79 -1.08
C GLY A 44 13.91 11.08 -0.90
N GLU A 45 12.79 11.82 -1.01
CA GLU A 45 11.45 11.24 -0.96
C GLU A 45 11.17 10.33 -2.16
N PHE A 46 11.58 10.77 -3.37
CA PHE A 46 11.45 9.97 -4.58
C PHE A 46 12.23 8.65 -4.45
N ASN A 47 13.50 8.71 -4.04
CA ASN A 47 14.33 7.52 -3.81
C ASN A 47 13.72 6.57 -2.76
N ASP A 48 13.14 7.11 -1.67
CA ASP A 48 12.45 6.28 -0.69
C ASP A 48 11.20 5.60 -1.27
N LEU A 49 10.47 6.29 -2.15
CA LEU A 49 9.28 5.73 -2.78
C LEU A 49 9.62 4.67 -3.84
N LEU A 50 10.75 4.80 -4.55
CA LEU A 50 11.23 3.78 -5.49
C LEU A 50 11.51 2.43 -4.83
N LEU A 51 11.76 2.42 -3.51
CA LEU A 51 11.98 1.21 -2.72
C LEU A 51 10.68 0.55 -2.24
N LEU A 52 9.51 0.99 -2.74
CA LEU A 52 8.22 0.35 -2.49
C LEU A 52 8.18 -1.04 -3.15
N ASP A 53 7.81 -2.06 -2.39
CA ASP A 53 7.83 -3.45 -2.88
C ASP A 53 6.75 -3.71 -3.94
N LEU A 54 5.57 -3.11 -3.79
CA LEU A 54 4.48 -3.28 -4.72
C LEU A 54 3.52 -2.08 -4.74
N LEU A 55 3.26 -1.56 -5.94
CA LEU A 55 2.23 -0.56 -6.20
C LEU A 55 1.06 -1.20 -6.95
N VAL A 56 -0.14 -1.08 -6.40
CA VAL A 56 -1.36 -1.62 -7.02
C VAL A 56 -2.33 -0.49 -7.31
N LYS A 57 -2.90 -0.50 -8.51
CA LYS A 57 -3.99 0.39 -8.92
C LYS A 57 -5.29 -0.40 -9.04
N GLY A 58 -6.40 0.21 -8.66
CA GLY A 58 -7.72 -0.38 -8.86
C GLY A 58 -8.84 0.62 -8.61
N ARG A 59 -10.08 0.13 -8.60
CA ARG A 59 -11.27 0.93 -8.29
C ARG A 59 -12.06 0.31 -7.16
N LEU A 60 -12.44 1.08 -6.16
CA LEU A 60 -13.20 0.57 -5.01
C LEU A 60 -14.50 -0.11 -5.47
N ARG A 61 -14.78 -1.29 -4.91
CA ARG A 61 -15.97 -2.08 -5.26
C ARG A 61 -17.23 -1.60 -4.54
N HIS A 62 -17.11 -1.21 -3.27
CA HIS A 62 -18.26 -0.98 -2.37
C HIS A 62 -18.39 0.46 -1.85
N ALA A 63 -17.51 1.36 -2.30
CA ALA A 63 -17.60 2.80 -2.06
C ALA A 63 -17.39 3.48 -3.40
N GLU A 64 -18.31 4.39 -3.77
CA GLU A 64 -18.27 5.31 -4.93
C GLU A 64 -17.17 4.96 -5.92
N ASP A 65 -17.43 4.21 -7.00
CA ASP A 65 -16.44 3.65 -7.95
C ASP A 65 -15.23 4.57 -8.23
N ARG A 66 -14.25 4.56 -7.33
CA ARG A 66 -13.18 5.57 -7.25
C ARG A 66 -11.86 4.87 -7.43
N GLU A 67 -11.03 5.47 -8.25
CA GLU A 67 -9.67 4.98 -8.47
C GLU A 67 -8.85 5.17 -7.19
N VAL A 68 -8.18 4.11 -6.78
CA VAL A 68 -7.29 4.10 -5.62
C VAL A 68 -6.01 3.36 -5.95
N TRP A 69 -4.98 3.72 -5.20
CA TRP A 69 -3.66 3.13 -5.25
C TRP A 69 -3.38 2.45 -3.91
N LEU A 70 -2.69 1.31 -3.91
CA LEU A 70 -2.19 0.65 -2.71
C LEU A 70 -0.67 0.74 -2.72
N ALA A 71 -0.11 1.32 -1.67
CA ALA A 71 1.33 1.25 -1.40
C ALA A 71 1.57 0.06 -0.48
N VAL A 72 2.14 -1.02 -1.02
CA VAL A 72 2.27 -2.29 -0.31
C VAL A 72 3.74 -2.56 0.05
N GLU A 73 4.01 -2.73 1.34
CA GLU A 73 5.26 -3.29 1.85
C GLU A 73 5.08 -4.77 2.13
N ILE A 74 6.08 -5.58 1.80
CA ILE A 74 6.00 -7.04 1.85
C ILE A 74 7.15 -7.58 2.70
N SER A 75 6.81 -8.38 3.70
CA SER A 75 7.76 -9.03 4.58
C SER A 75 7.28 -10.44 4.95
N ALA A 76 8.19 -11.39 5.14
CA ALA A 76 7.81 -12.72 5.62
C ALA A 76 7.16 -12.65 7.02
N ALA A 77 7.66 -11.74 7.87
CA ALA A 77 7.12 -11.43 9.17
C ALA A 77 7.00 -9.92 9.32
N VAL A 78 5.78 -9.40 9.14
CA VAL A 78 5.49 -7.97 9.21
C VAL A 78 5.73 -7.45 10.62
N ASP A 79 6.60 -6.46 10.74
CA ASP A 79 6.89 -5.74 11.98
C ASP A 79 6.42 -4.27 11.94
N ARG A 80 6.74 -3.52 13.01
CA ARG A 80 6.42 -2.09 13.10
C ARG A 80 7.04 -1.29 11.95
N THR A 81 8.29 -1.58 11.60
CA THR A 81 9.03 -0.83 10.59
C THR A 81 8.42 -1.04 9.20
N ASP A 82 7.96 -2.26 8.89
CA ASP A 82 7.22 -2.54 7.65
C ASP A 82 5.95 -1.67 7.54
N VAL A 83 5.21 -1.53 8.64
CA VAL A 83 4.01 -0.69 8.69
C VAL A 83 4.33 0.79 8.53
N GLU A 84 5.37 1.28 9.20
CA GLU A 84 5.82 2.66 9.09
C GLU A 84 6.31 3.00 7.67
N ARG A 85 6.97 2.05 6.99
CA ARG A 85 7.35 2.17 5.58
C ARG A 85 6.12 2.32 4.69
N ALA A 86 5.13 1.46 4.84
CA ALA A 86 3.89 1.51 4.06
C ALA A 86 3.16 2.84 4.26
N ALA A 87 3.00 3.27 5.52
CA ALA A 87 2.36 4.53 5.87
C ALA A 87 3.08 5.74 5.24
N ARG A 88 4.42 5.77 5.36
CA ARG A 88 5.26 6.84 4.80
C ARG A 88 5.17 6.90 3.28
N ARG A 89 5.32 5.78 2.58
CA ARG A 89 5.29 5.74 1.11
C ARG A 89 3.91 6.06 0.55
N ALA A 90 2.84 5.65 1.22
CA ALA A 90 1.49 6.10 0.88
C ALA A 90 1.31 7.62 1.04
N ARG A 91 1.93 8.25 2.07
CA ARG A 91 1.93 9.73 2.21
C ARG A 91 2.65 10.40 1.06
N LEU A 92 3.77 9.86 0.58
CA LEU A 92 4.50 10.41 -0.56
C LEU A 92 3.69 10.34 -1.87
N LEU A 93 3.04 9.20 -2.13
CA LEU A 93 2.11 9.08 -3.27
C LEU A 93 0.96 10.09 -3.17
N ARG A 94 0.42 10.31 -1.97
CA ARG A 94 -0.62 11.34 -1.75
C ARG A 94 -0.11 12.75 -1.98
N LYS A 95 1.12 13.06 -1.55
CA LYS A 95 1.78 14.35 -1.84
C LYS A 95 1.87 14.58 -3.35
N ALA A 96 2.13 13.53 -4.14
CA ALA A 96 2.12 13.58 -5.59
C ALA A 96 0.72 13.60 -6.25
N GLY A 97 -0.36 13.56 -5.47
CA GLY A 97 -1.75 13.62 -5.94
C GLY A 97 -2.43 12.25 -6.15
N TYR A 98 -1.76 11.15 -5.82
CA TYR A 98 -2.35 9.82 -5.95
C TYR A 98 -3.14 9.42 -4.71
N GLN A 99 -4.30 8.82 -4.92
CA GLN A 99 -5.17 8.37 -3.84
C GLN A 99 -4.69 7.04 -3.24
N ALA A 100 -3.59 7.10 -2.47
CA ALA A 100 -2.89 5.93 -1.97
C ALA A 100 -3.34 5.49 -0.56
N ILE A 101 -3.63 4.20 -0.40
CA ILE A 101 -3.92 3.51 0.86
C ILE A 101 -2.68 2.67 1.24
N PRO A 102 -2.14 2.81 2.46
CA PRO A 102 -1.01 2.00 2.89
C PRO A 102 -1.44 0.58 3.25
N VAL A 103 -0.62 -0.40 2.85
CA VAL A 103 -0.80 -1.82 3.18
C VAL A 103 0.54 -2.42 3.57
N ALA A 104 0.59 -3.19 4.66
CA ALA A 104 1.72 -4.06 4.95
C ALA A 104 1.26 -5.52 4.84
N ALA A 105 2.07 -6.34 4.18
CA ALA A 105 1.67 -7.68 3.74
C ALA A 105 2.72 -8.73 4.08
N GLY A 106 2.26 -9.92 4.47
CA GLY A 106 3.17 -11.00 4.84
C GLY A 106 2.48 -12.30 5.23
N GLU A 107 3.28 -13.27 5.66
CA GLU A 107 2.76 -14.57 6.15
C GLU A 107 2.42 -14.50 7.64
N LYS A 108 3.17 -13.68 8.38
CA LYS A 108 3.04 -13.46 9.82
C LYS A 108 3.02 -11.97 10.14
N THR A 109 2.41 -11.63 11.27
CA THR A 109 2.39 -10.28 11.83
C THR A 109 2.88 -10.35 13.28
N THR A 110 3.68 -9.37 13.69
CA THR A 110 4.06 -9.20 15.09
C THR A 110 3.02 -8.33 15.83
N LEU A 111 3.03 -8.35 17.17
CA LEU A 111 2.20 -7.44 17.96
C LEU A 111 2.53 -5.97 17.66
N GLY A 112 3.82 -5.65 17.49
CA GLY A 112 4.27 -4.30 17.14
C GLY A 112 3.73 -3.83 15.78
N ALA A 113 3.58 -4.73 14.81
CA ALA A 113 2.93 -4.42 13.54
C ALA A 113 1.44 -4.09 13.72
N GLU A 114 0.72 -4.87 14.53
CA GLU A 114 -0.71 -4.62 14.78
C GLU A 114 -0.95 -3.29 15.50
N GLU A 115 -0.13 -2.97 16.50
CA GLU A 115 -0.18 -1.68 17.20
C GLU A 115 0.12 -0.51 16.27
N ALA A 116 1.20 -0.61 15.49
CA ALA A 116 1.56 0.40 14.51
C ALA A 116 0.46 0.56 13.45
N ALA A 117 -0.15 -0.53 12.97
CA ALA A 117 -1.17 -0.49 11.93
C ALA A 117 -2.43 0.25 12.40
N ARG A 118 -2.83 0.05 13.65
CA ARG A 118 -3.96 0.79 14.25
C ARG A 118 -3.66 2.28 14.39
N LEU A 119 -2.42 2.63 14.74
CA LEU A 119 -1.98 4.02 14.94
C LEU A 119 -1.87 4.75 13.59
N GLU A 120 -1.11 4.18 12.66
CA GLU A 120 -0.79 4.77 11.35
C GLU A 120 -1.90 4.56 10.30
N LYS A 121 -2.97 3.83 10.65
CA LYS A 121 -4.11 3.50 9.77
C LYS A 121 -3.67 2.74 8.52
N VAL A 122 -2.93 1.65 8.74
CA VAL A 122 -2.41 0.76 7.69
C VAL A 122 -3.20 -0.54 7.69
N ALA A 123 -3.62 -0.99 6.50
CA ALA A 123 -4.24 -2.30 6.36
C ALA A 123 -3.18 -3.40 6.44
N LEU A 124 -3.47 -4.48 7.16
CA LEU A 124 -2.56 -5.63 7.26
C LEU A 124 -3.09 -6.78 6.41
N MET A 125 -2.33 -7.21 5.41
CA MET A 125 -2.64 -8.38 4.59
C MET A 125 -1.83 -9.59 5.07
N ARG A 126 -2.48 -10.54 5.72
CA ARG A 126 -1.88 -11.79 6.18
C ARG A 126 -2.44 -12.97 5.41
N ASP A 127 -1.63 -13.56 4.54
CA ASP A 127 -1.98 -14.74 3.74
C ASP A 127 -3.38 -14.67 3.09
N GLY A 128 -3.66 -13.54 2.43
CA GLY A 128 -4.95 -13.29 1.77
C GLY A 128 -6.10 -12.88 2.68
N VAL A 129 -5.90 -12.72 3.99
CA VAL A 129 -6.87 -12.09 4.90
C VAL A 129 -6.40 -10.67 5.20
N ILE A 130 -7.26 -9.69 4.99
CA ILE A 130 -6.94 -8.30 5.35
C ILE A 130 -7.59 -7.94 6.69
N SER A 131 -6.85 -7.21 7.51
CA SER A 131 -7.32 -6.56 8.73
C SER A 131 -7.16 -5.05 8.60
N PHE A 132 -7.96 -4.28 9.35
CA PHE A 132 -7.92 -2.81 9.41
C PHE A 132 -8.19 -2.08 8.08
N TRP A 133 -8.80 -2.76 7.11
CA TRP A 133 -9.08 -2.18 5.79
C TRP A 133 -10.02 -0.98 5.87
N GLU A 134 -11.11 -1.08 6.61
CA GLU A 134 -12.10 -0.01 6.71
C GLU A 134 -11.51 1.22 7.42
N GLU A 135 -10.68 1.02 8.44
CA GLU A 135 -10.00 2.09 9.15
C GLU A 135 -8.98 2.81 8.26
N ALA A 136 -8.19 2.05 7.49
CA ALA A 136 -7.24 2.61 6.52
C ALA A 136 -7.97 3.36 5.40
N LEU A 137 -9.06 2.79 4.88
CA LEU A 137 -9.90 3.39 3.86
C LEU A 137 -10.56 4.68 4.37
N LYS A 138 -11.14 4.68 5.56
CA LYS A 138 -11.77 5.86 6.15
C LYS A 138 -10.78 6.99 6.39
N ALA A 139 -9.61 6.67 6.95
CA ALA A 139 -8.54 7.66 7.16
C ALA A 139 -8.13 8.33 5.83
N TRP A 140 -8.20 7.59 4.72
CA TRP A 140 -8.00 8.12 3.38
C TRP A 140 -9.19 8.95 2.87
N ILE A 141 -10.44 8.47 2.96
CA ILE A 141 -11.63 9.22 2.49
C ILE A 141 -11.70 10.61 3.15
N ASP A 142 -11.47 10.66 4.46
CA ASP A 142 -11.52 11.89 5.24
C ASP A 142 -10.39 12.86 4.89
N SER A 143 -9.24 12.35 4.42
CA SER A 143 -8.10 13.17 3.97
C SER A 143 -8.34 13.83 2.61
N CYS A 144 -9.21 13.28 1.76
CA CYS A 144 -9.53 13.83 0.43
C CYS A 144 -10.67 14.85 0.43
N ARG A 145 -11.29 15.14 1.59
CA ARG A 145 -12.34 16.16 1.74
C ARG A 145 -11.83 17.52 2.24
N ARG A 146 -10.51 17.69 2.40
CA ARG A 146 -9.86 18.93 2.83
C ARG A 146 -9.10 19.58 1.70
#